data_AF-A0A375IRW1-F1
#
_entry.id   AF-A0A375IRW1-F1
#
_cell.length_a   1.000
_cell.length_b   1.000
_cell.length_c   1.000
_cell.angle_alpha   90.00
_cell.angle_beta   90.00
_cell.angle_gamma   90.00
#
_symmetry.space_group_name_H-M   'P 1'
#
loop_
_entity.id
_entity.type
_entity.pdbx_description
1 polymer ?
#
loop_
_entity_poly.entity_id
_entity_poly.type
_entity_poly.pdbx_seq_one_letter_code
_entity_poly.pdbx_strand_id
1 'polypeptide(L)'
;MAARKGLLGGTPRLVRRAASRRPAGGAGGVVLLDRRHLYILPTPGGVGFAVVLAAMLMTSLNYNISLGFALTFMLAGIGMSCMWLAYRNLLDLAVAAGPVAAVHAGQDATFHVRVDSRGDDARIGIEARVPAMPEVAAATLTLDANASGMLALRVPAPRRGRLELPRVTIASRFPFGLFQVWSHADLELSTVVYPAPEPGAPPPPPAHRPDHGDGAHAAASAARSEGGIDQLRRYRSGDPLHRIAWKHSARTGRWLSRAGDPPGQPARWLDWHALPAGMEPEARLSRLCAWLLAAGDEVEIGLRLPGMELAPARGASHRRACLEALAMWPQRPGPVRAAQHA
;
A
#
# COMPACT_ATOMS: atom_id res chain seq x y z
N MET A 1 -9.84 -26.47 -30.12
CA MET A 1 -9.64 -25.34 -31.05
C MET A 1 -10.92 -24.53 -31.09
N ALA A 2 -10.88 -23.29 -30.56
CA ALA A 2 -11.88 -22.21 -30.66
C ALA A 2 -13.31 -22.46 -30.11
N ALA A 3 -14.02 -21.53 -29.45
CA ALA A 3 -13.73 -20.21 -28.89
C ALA A 3 -14.91 -19.84 -27.97
N ARG A 4 -14.61 -19.41 -26.73
CA ARG A 4 -15.57 -18.80 -25.79
C ARG A 4 -15.94 -17.41 -26.30
N LYS A 5 -17.20 -17.18 -26.67
CA LYS A 5 -17.74 -15.83 -26.93
C LYS A 5 -17.90 -15.09 -25.61
N GLY A 6 -17.05 -14.09 -25.37
CA GLY A 6 -17.21 -13.12 -24.29
C GLY A 6 -18.43 -12.25 -24.54
N LEU A 7 -19.38 -12.26 -23.59
CA LEU A 7 -20.46 -11.28 -23.55
C LEU A 7 -19.88 -9.91 -23.17
N LEU A 8 -20.07 -8.96 -24.08
CA LEU A 8 -19.76 -7.55 -23.94
C LEU A 8 -20.53 -6.93 -22.76
N GLY A 9 -19.87 -6.77 -21.62
CA GLY A 9 -20.27 -5.86 -20.54
C GLY A 9 -19.92 -4.42 -20.90
N GLY A 10 -20.59 -3.85 -21.91
CA GLY A 10 -20.44 -2.44 -22.26
C GLY A 10 -21.07 -1.56 -21.19
N THR A 11 -20.26 -0.89 -20.39
CA THR A 11 -20.73 0.16 -19.47
C THR A 11 -21.33 1.32 -20.28
N PRO A 12 -22.56 1.77 -19.99
CA PRO A 12 -23.23 2.78 -20.81
C PRO A 12 -22.49 4.14 -20.75
N ARG A 13 -22.43 4.85 -21.88
CA ARG A 13 -21.73 6.14 -22.11
C ARG A 13 -22.06 7.24 -21.08
N LEU A 14 -23.18 7.15 -20.35
CA LEU A 14 -23.57 8.06 -19.27
C LEU A 14 -22.63 7.97 -18.04
N VAL A 15 -22.06 6.78 -17.76
CA VAL A 15 -21.08 6.55 -16.67
C VAL A 15 -19.82 7.40 -16.87
N ARG A 16 -19.47 7.69 -18.12
CA ARG A 16 -18.24 8.43 -18.47
C ARG A 16 -18.38 9.95 -18.33
N ARG A 17 -19.60 10.50 -18.35
CA ARG A 17 -19.85 11.96 -18.19
C ARG A 17 -20.01 12.41 -16.74
N ALA A 18 -20.47 11.54 -15.84
CA ALA A 18 -20.52 11.83 -14.40
C ALA A 18 -19.12 11.81 -13.73
N ALA A 19 -18.10 11.28 -14.42
CA ALA A 19 -16.74 11.12 -13.93
C ALA A 19 -15.96 12.44 -13.71
N SER A 20 -16.47 13.59 -14.16
CA SER A 20 -15.73 14.86 -14.10
C SER A 20 -15.94 15.68 -12.82
N ARG A 21 -16.89 15.33 -11.97
CA ARG A 21 -17.10 16.06 -10.71
C ARG A 21 -16.31 15.38 -9.59
N ARG A 22 -15.17 15.99 -9.22
CA ARG A 22 -14.42 15.66 -8.00
C ARG A 22 -15.32 15.96 -6.80
N PRO A 23 -15.75 14.97 -6.00
CA PRO A 23 -16.23 15.30 -4.66
C PRO A 23 -15.05 15.94 -3.93
N ALA A 24 -15.26 17.13 -3.37
CA ALA A 24 -14.24 17.80 -2.57
C ALA A 24 -13.87 16.85 -1.42
N GLY A 25 -12.61 16.40 -1.39
CA GLY A 25 -12.09 15.59 -0.30
C GLY A 25 -12.36 16.33 1.00
N GLY A 26 -13.16 15.73 1.89
CA GLY A 26 -13.37 16.27 3.22
C GLY A 26 -12.03 16.38 3.94
N ALA A 27 -11.84 17.46 4.70
CA ALA A 27 -10.68 17.65 5.54
C ALA A 27 -10.44 16.38 6.39
N GLY A 28 -9.36 15.64 6.09
CA GLY A 28 -8.98 14.41 6.80
C GLY A 28 -8.94 13.12 5.98
N GLY A 29 -9.13 13.14 4.65
CA GLY A 29 -9.03 11.93 3.83
C GLY A 29 -10.23 10.97 3.95
N VAL A 30 -11.35 11.50 4.47
CA VAL A 30 -12.63 10.82 4.59
C VAL A 30 -13.61 11.46 3.60
N VAL A 31 -14.20 10.64 2.74
CA VAL A 31 -15.23 11.02 1.77
C VAL A 31 -16.58 10.56 2.30
N LEU A 32 -17.47 11.51 2.57
CA LEU A 32 -18.86 11.22 2.92
C LEU A 32 -19.69 11.10 1.64
N LEU A 33 -20.41 9.98 1.51
CA LEU A 33 -21.34 9.75 0.40
C LEU A 33 -22.64 10.51 0.66
N ASP A 34 -22.62 11.81 0.34
CA ASP A 34 -23.79 12.68 0.40
C ASP A 34 -24.71 12.51 -0.83
N ARG A 35 -25.98 12.89 -0.67
CA ARG A 35 -27.09 12.85 -1.64
C ARG A 35 -26.71 13.36 -3.03
N ARG A 36 -25.83 14.36 -3.09
CA ARG A 36 -25.43 15.05 -4.33
C ARG A 36 -24.56 14.21 -5.27
N HIS A 37 -23.97 13.13 -4.77
CA HIS A 37 -23.02 12.30 -5.53
C HIS A 37 -23.48 10.84 -5.70
N LEU A 38 -24.73 10.55 -5.30
CA LEU A 38 -25.34 9.24 -5.46
C LEU A 38 -26.06 9.17 -6.79
N TYR A 39 -25.64 8.23 -7.63
CA TYR A 39 -26.25 7.96 -8.92
C TYR A 39 -26.99 6.62 -8.85
N ILE A 40 -28.24 6.60 -9.31
CA ILE A 40 -29.09 5.41 -9.37
C ILE A 40 -29.33 5.09 -10.84
N LEU A 41 -29.07 3.86 -11.26
CA LEU A 41 -29.35 3.38 -12.61
C LEU A 41 -30.06 2.02 -12.55
N PRO A 42 -31.11 1.77 -13.35
CA PRO A 42 -31.67 0.43 -13.46
C PRO A 42 -30.64 -0.53 -14.06
N THR A 43 -30.55 -1.73 -13.50
CA THR A 43 -29.73 -2.82 -14.07
C THR A 43 -30.46 -3.46 -15.25
N PRO A 44 -29.82 -4.36 -16.03
CA PRO A 44 -30.53 -5.13 -17.05
C PRO A 44 -31.76 -5.87 -16.50
N GLY A 45 -31.67 -6.38 -15.26
CA GLY A 45 -32.81 -7.01 -14.57
C GLY A 45 -33.91 -6.01 -14.23
N GLY A 46 -33.55 -4.80 -13.76
CA GLY A 46 -34.49 -3.72 -13.52
C GLY A 46 -35.21 -3.23 -14.79
N VAL A 47 -34.50 -3.14 -15.91
CA VAL A 47 -35.10 -2.82 -17.21
C VAL A 47 -36.07 -3.92 -17.64
N GLY A 48 -35.67 -5.20 -17.53
CA GLY A 48 -36.55 -6.33 -17.82
C GLY A 48 -37.84 -6.31 -16.98
N PHE A 49 -37.70 -6.06 -15.68
CA PHE A 49 -38.83 -5.90 -14.76
C PHE A 49 -39.78 -4.77 -15.18
N ALA A 50 -39.23 -3.60 -15.55
CA ALA A 50 -40.02 -2.47 -16.04
C ALA A 50 -40.76 -2.79 -17.35
N VAL A 51 -40.15 -3.53 -18.26
CA VAL A 51 -40.79 -3.98 -19.52
C VAL A 51 -41.96 -4.93 -19.23
N VAL A 52 -41.78 -5.88 -18.31
CA VAL A 52 -42.87 -6.79 -17.90
C VAL A 52 -44.02 -6.02 -17.26
N LEU A 53 -43.72 -5.05 -16.38
CA LEU A 53 -44.74 -4.18 -15.79
C LEU A 53 -45.51 -3.39 -16.85
N ALA A 54 -44.83 -2.84 -17.85
CA ALA A 54 -45.47 -2.11 -18.94
C ALA A 54 -46.37 -3.03 -19.79
N ALA A 55 -45.92 -4.25 -20.08
CA ALA A 55 -46.72 -5.23 -20.82
C ALA A 55 -47.96 -5.68 -20.02
N MET A 56 -47.81 -5.92 -18.71
CA MET A 56 -48.92 -6.25 -17.82
C MET A 56 -49.92 -5.09 -17.72
N LEU A 57 -49.43 -3.85 -17.62
CA LEU A 57 -50.28 -2.65 -17.61
C LEU A 57 -51.05 -2.52 -18.92
N MET A 58 -50.37 -2.66 -20.07
CA MET A 58 -51.00 -2.57 -21.39
C MET A 58 -52.05 -3.66 -21.58
N THR A 59 -51.77 -4.89 -21.14
CA THR A 59 -52.72 -6.01 -21.18
C THR A 59 -53.94 -5.72 -20.31
N SER A 60 -53.71 -5.24 -19.08
CA SER A 60 -54.81 -4.91 -18.15
C SER A 60 -55.68 -3.76 -18.65
N LEU A 61 -55.07 -2.76 -19.30
CA LEU A 61 -55.77 -1.66 -19.99
C LEU A 61 -56.60 -2.15 -21.17
N ASN A 62 -56.04 -3.05 -21.98
CA ASN A 62 -56.72 -3.56 -23.17
C ASN A 62 -57.94 -4.42 -22.81
N TYR A 63 -57.79 -5.31 -21.82
CA TYR A 63 -58.83 -6.26 -21.42
C TYR A 63 -59.69 -5.79 -20.23
N ASN A 64 -59.42 -4.61 -19.67
CA ASN A 64 -60.10 -4.06 -18.49
C ASN A 64 -60.12 -5.03 -17.29
N ILE A 65 -59.01 -5.71 -17.03
CA ILE A 65 -58.90 -6.72 -15.97
C ILE A 65 -58.45 -6.05 -14.67
N SER A 66 -59.38 -5.85 -13.72
CA SER A 66 -59.13 -5.21 -12.42
C SER A 66 -57.97 -5.83 -11.61
N LEU A 67 -57.89 -7.17 -11.61
CA LEU A 67 -56.83 -7.90 -10.89
C LEU A 67 -55.44 -7.63 -11.50
N GLY A 68 -55.37 -7.43 -12.82
CA GLY A 68 -54.12 -7.14 -13.52
C GLY A 68 -53.56 -5.76 -13.12
N PHE A 69 -54.43 -4.76 -12.93
CA PHE A 69 -54.03 -3.47 -12.39
C PHE A 69 -53.50 -3.58 -10.96
N ALA A 70 -54.22 -4.29 -10.08
CA ALA A 70 -53.83 -4.45 -8.68
C ALA A 70 -52.43 -5.08 -8.56
N LEU A 71 -52.18 -6.17 -9.29
CA LEU A 71 -50.88 -6.84 -9.30
C LEU A 71 -49.78 -5.93 -9.87
N THR A 72 -50.03 -5.26 -11.00
CA THR A 72 -49.06 -4.36 -11.64
C THR A 72 -48.65 -3.22 -10.71
N PHE A 73 -49.61 -2.57 -10.04
CA PHE A 73 -49.30 -1.48 -9.11
C PHE A 73 -48.63 -1.96 -7.83
N MET A 74 -48.98 -3.15 -7.33
CA MET A 74 -48.27 -3.78 -6.20
C MET A 74 -46.80 -4.02 -6.52
N LEU A 75 -46.49 -4.62 -7.68
CA LEU A 75 -45.11 -4.85 -8.11
C LEU A 75 -44.38 -3.52 -8.37
N ALA A 76 -45.05 -2.52 -8.95
CA ALA A 76 -44.46 -1.19 -9.12
C ALA A 76 -44.11 -0.54 -7.77
N GLY A 77 -44.97 -0.68 -6.76
CA GLY A 77 -44.69 -0.24 -5.38
C GLY A 77 -43.47 -0.95 -4.78
N ILE A 78 -43.35 -2.26 -4.98
CA ILE A 78 -42.16 -3.03 -4.58
C ILE A 78 -40.93 -2.48 -5.30
N GLY A 79 -40.99 -2.26 -6.61
CA GLY A 79 -39.89 -1.69 -7.40
C GLY A 79 -39.45 -0.31 -6.87
N MET A 80 -40.40 0.57 -6.57
CA MET A 80 -40.13 1.88 -5.97
C MET A 80 -39.46 1.75 -4.58
N SER A 81 -39.92 0.79 -3.78
CA SER A 81 -39.34 0.48 -2.47
C SER A 81 -37.91 -0.04 -2.61
N CYS A 82 -37.63 -0.87 -3.61
CA CYS A 82 -36.28 -1.35 -3.90
C CYS A 82 -35.35 -0.20 -4.28
N MET A 83 -35.82 0.74 -5.10
CA MET A 83 -35.05 1.94 -5.46
C MET A 83 -34.71 2.77 -4.22
N TRP A 84 -35.68 2.95 -3.32
CA TRP A 84 -35.49 3.68 -2.05
C TRP A 84 -34.51 2.97 -1.10
N LEU A 85 -34.63 1.64 -0.94
CA LEU A 85 -33.70 0.85 -0.14
C LEU A 85 -32.29 0.90 -0.72
N ALA A 86 -32.15 0.76 -2.03
CA ALA A 86 -30.85 0.85 -2.70
C ALA A 86 -30.18 2.21 -2.47
N TYR A 87 -30.96 3.29 -2.52
CA TYR A 87 -30.50 4.64 -2.21
C TYR A 87 -30.06 4.79 -0.76
N ARG A 88 -30.92 4.39 0.20
CA ARG A 88 -30.59 4.44 1.64
C ARG A 88 -29.35 3.61 1.97
N ASN A 89 -29.11 2.52 1.26
CA ASN A 89 -27.99 1.62 1.52
C ASN A 89 -26.61 2.29 1.40
N LEU A 90 -26.44 3.25 0.47
CA LEU A 90 -25.17 3.99 0.29
C LEU A 90 -25.18 5.40 0.89
N LEU A 91 -26.34 5.91 1.28
CA LEU A 91 -26.49 7.25 1.83
C LEU A 91 -25.76 7.39 3.18
N ASP A 92 -25.03 8.49 3.39
CA ASP A 92 -24.31 8.82 4.64
C ASP A 92 -23.22 7.82 5.02
N LEU A 93 -22.74 7.03 4.05
CA LEU A 93 -21.60 6.14 4.22
C LEU A 93 -20.31 6.98 4.26
N ALA A 94 -19.49 6.78 5.29
CA ALA A 94 -18.17 7.41 5.38
C ALA A 94 -17.12 6.45 4.82
N VAL A 95 -16.37 6.90 3.82
CA VAL A 95 -15.35 6.09 3.14
C VAL A 95 -14.00 6.75 3.33
N ALA A 96 -13.04 6.02 3.85
CA ALA A 96 -11.72 6.53 4.18
C ALA A 96 -10.61 5.63 3.63
N ALA A 97 -9.43 6.24 3.45
CA ALA A 97 -8.21 5.51 3.15
C ALA A 97 -7.86 4.55 4.31
N GLY A 98 -7.71 3.26 4.00
CA GLY A 98 -7.21 2.26 4.93
C GLY A 98 -5.69 2.04 4.80
N PRO A 99 -5.13 1.16 5.64
CA PRO A 99 -3.70 0.83 5.59
C PRO A 99 -3.34 0.15 4.26
N VAL A 100 -2.14 0.41 3.74
CA VAL A 100 -1.62 -0.28 2.56
C VAL A 100 -0.21 -0.75 2.89
N ALA A 101 0.05 -2.05 2.69
CA ALA A 101 1.39 -2.60 2.85
C ALA A 101 2.20 -2.40 1.56
N ALA A 102 3.49 -2.14 1.71
CA ALA A 102 4.44 -2.21 0.61
C ALA A 102 4.66 -3.67 0.21
N VAL A 103 4.77 -3.94 -1.09
CA VAL A 103 4.93 -5.28 -1.65
C VAL A 103 6.12 -5.32 -2.61
N HIS A 104 6.61 -6.51 -2.96
CA HIS A 104 7.62 -6.65 -3.99
C HIS A 104 7.00 -6.74 -5.39
N ALA A 105 7.74 -6.33 -6.41
CA ALA A 105 7.32 -6.45 -7.79
C ALA A 105 6.99 -7.91 -8.14
N GLY A 106 5.89 -8.11 -8.85
CA GLY A 106 5.32 -9.43 -9.15
C GLY A 106 4.32 -9.96 -8.11
N GLN A 107 4.08 -9.22 -7.02
CA GLN A 107 3.05 -9.54 -6.03
C GLN A 107 1.80 -8.66 -6.17
N ASP A 108 0.72 -9.00 -5.48
CA ASP A 108 -0.50 -8.21 -5.42
C ASP A 108 -0.48 -7.25 -4.21
N ALA A 109 -0.58 -5.94 -4.47
CA ALA A 109 -0.75 -4.93 -3.45
C ALA A 109 -2.21 -4.92 -2.98
N THR A 110 -2.44 -5.08 -1.67
CA THR A 110 -3.80 -5.00 -1.10
C THR A 110 -4.05 -3.61 -0.57
N PHE A 111 -4.91 -2.86 -1.26
CA PHE A 111 -5.40 -1.56 -0.83
C PHE A 111 -6.66 -1.74 0.01
N HIS A 112 -6.60 -1.30 1.25
CA HIS A 112 -7.74 -1.34 2.14
C HIS A 112 -8.52 -0.01 2.06
N VAL A 113 -9.83 -0.11 1.85
CA VAL A 113 -10.75 1.02 1.89
C VAL A 113 -11.65 0.84 3.10
N ARG A 114 -11.54 1.75 4.07
CA ARG A 114 -12.35 1.70 5.29
C ARG A 114 -13.72 2.27 4.99
N VAL A 115 -14.75 1.54 5.38
CA VAL A 115 -16.14 1.96 5.24
C VAL A 115 -16.76 1.97 6.62
N ASP A 116 -17.43 3.06 6.93
CA ASP A 116 -18.04 3.31 8.23
C ASP A 116 -19.51 3.69 8.03
N SER A 117 -20.40 2.88 8.63
CA SER A 117 -21.82 3.14 8.67
C SER A 117 -22.14 3.97 9.91
N ARG A 118 -22.64 5.19 9.71
CA ARG A 118 -23.04 6.10 10.78
C ARG A 118 -24.54 6.08 11.09
N GLY A 119 -25.26 5.14 10.49
CA GLY A 119 -26.71 5.03 10.63
C GLY A 119 -27.12 3.75 11.35
N ASP A 120 -28.37 3.75 11.81
CA ASP A 120 -28.99 2.62 12.51
C ASP A 120 -29.43 1.49 11.58
N ASP A 121 -29.29 1.66 10.26
CA ASP A 121 -29.58 0.63 9.27
C ASP A 121 -28.30 -0.17 8.92
N ALA A 122 -28.46 -1.48 8.76
CA ALA A 122 -27.44 -2.34 8.17
C ALA A 122 -27.22 -1.98 6.69
N ARG A 123 -25.96 -1.99 6.25
CA ARG A 123 -25.56 -1.69 4.88
C ARG A 123 -25.14 -2.97 4.17
N ILE A 124 -25.93 -3.42 3.20
CA ILE A 124 -25.82 -4.77 2.64
C ILE A 124 -25.19 -4.73 1.24
N GLY A 125 -24.21 -5.60 1.00
CA GLY A 125 -23.64 -5.78 -0.33
C GLY A 125 -23.05 -4.49 -0.90
N ILE A 126 -22.23 -3.81 -0.11
CA ILE A 126 -21.40 -2.70 -0.55
C ILE A 126 -20.23 -3.28 -1.34
N GLU A 127 -20.03 -2.79 -2.56
CA GLU A 127 -18.96 -3.20 -3.45
C GLU A 127 -17.99 -2.04 -3.69
N ALA A 128 -16.68 -2.30 -3.63
CA ALA A 128 -15.65 -1.37 -4.14
C ALA A 128 -15.10 -1.90 -5.47
N ARG A 129 -15.02 -1.01 -6.46
CA ARG A 129 -14.51 -1.29 -7.81
C ARG A 129 -13.55 -0.19 -8.25
N VAL A 130 -12.58 -0.54 -9.08
CA VAL A 130 -11.64 0.42 -9.69
C VAL A 130 -11.93 0.45 -11.20
N PRO A 131 -12.72 1.41 -11.72
CA PRO A 131 -13.13 1.39 -13.13
C PRO A 131 -11.97 1.45 -14.12
N ALA A 132 -10.83 2.03 -13.73
CA ALA A 132 -9.62 2.10 -14.53
C ALA A 132 -8.87 0.76 -14.65
N MET A 133 -9.15 -0.19 -13.75
CA MET A 133 -8.49 -1.50 -13.66
C MET A 133 -9.56 -2.61 -13.58
N PRO A 134 -10.23 -2.94 -14.69
CA PRO A 134 -11.32 -3.91 -14.71
C PRO A 134 -10.90 -5.34 -14.35
N GLU A 135 -9.61 -5.67 -14.47
CA GLU A 135 -9.02 -6.94 -14.02
C GLU A 135 -9.00 -7.10 -12.50
N VAL A 136 -9.08 -6.01 -11.74
CA VAL A 136 -9.12 -6.04 -10.27
C VAL A 136 -10.51 -6.50 -9.82
N ALA A 137 -10.56 -7.60 -9.08
CA ALA A 137 -11.80 -8.12 -8.52
C ALA A 137 -12.45 -7.10 -7.58
N ALA A 138 -13.77 -6.99 -7.68
CA ALA A 138 -14.53 -6.15 -6.76
C ALA A 138 -14.47 -6.73 -5.34
N ALA A 139 -14.21 -5.87 -4.35
CA ALA A 139 -14.33 -6.24 -2.95
C ALA A 139 -15.78 -6.05 -2.52
N THR A 140 -16.32 -6.95 -1.70
CA THR A 140 -17.68 -6.85 -1.16
C THR A 140 -17.67 -6.85 0.37
N LEU A 141 -18.62 -6.13 0.95
CA LEU A 141 -18.78 -5.99 2.40
C LEU A 141 -20.24 -5.78 2.75
N THR A 142 -20.67 -6.40 3.84
CA THR A 142 -21.93 -6.09 4.52
C THR A 142 -21.59 -5.60 5.91
N LEU A 143 -22.21 -4.51 6.33
CA LEU A 143 -22.03 -3.87 7.63
C LEU A 143 -23.34 -3.90 8.39
N ASP A 144 -23.28 -4.21 9.67
CA ASP A 144 -24.41 -3.99 10.59
C ASP A 144 -24.57 -2.49 10.91
N ALA A 145 -25.62 -2.16 11.65
CA ALA A 145 -25.87 -0.82 12.15
C ALA A 145 -24.68 -0.31 12.97
N ASN A 146 -24.28 0.95 12.76
CA ASN A 146 -23.15 1.60 13.45
C ASN A 146 -21.82 0.81 13.42
N ALA A 147 -21.63 -0.02 12.37
CA ALA A 147 -20.43 -0.82 12.20
C ALA A 147 -19.44 -0.20 11.20
N SER A 148 -18.18 -0.58 11.33
CA SER A 148 -17.12 -0.25 10.36
C SER A 148 -16.47 -1.53 9.84
N GLY A 149 -15.99 -1.48 8.60
CA GLY A 149 -15.33 -2.60 7.97
C GLY A 149 -14.38 -2.17 6.88
N MET A 150 -13.72 -3.16 6.27
CA MET A 150 -12.65 -2.92 5.33
C MET A 150 -12.89 -3.66 4.02
N LEU A 151 -12.89 -2.93 2.92
CA LEU A 151 -12.89 -3.48 1.57
C LEU A 151 -11.44 -3.66 1.11
N ALA A 152 -11.06 -4.88 0.74
CA ALA A 152 -9.68 -5.20 0.34
C ALA A 152 -9.59 -5.35 -1.19
N LEU A 153 -9.02 -4.34 -1.86
CA LEU A 153 -8.79 -4.34 -3.31
C LEU A 153 -7.39 -4.88 -3.60
N ARG A 154 -7.29 -6.03 -4.28
CA ARG A 154 -6.02 -6.63 -4.68
C ARG A 154 -5.62 -6.14 -6.06
N VAL A 155 -4.57 -5.34 -6.13
CA VAL A 155 -4.07 -4.71 -7.36
C VAL A 155 -2.73 -5.33 -7.72
N PRO A 156 -2.56 -5.90 -8.93
CA PRO A 156 -1.30 -6.49 -9.34
C PRO A 156 -0.21 -5.41 -9.45
N ALA A 157 0.97 -5.69 -8.91
CA ALA A 157 2.12 -4.78 -8.90
C ALA A 157 3.28 -5.34 -9.75
N PRO A 158 3.21 -5.31 -11.10
CA PRO A 158 4.18 -5.99 -11.95
C PRO A 158 5.56 -5.30 -12.01
N ARG A 159 5.64 -4.01 -11.66
CA ARG A 159 6.87 -3.21 -11.74
C ARG A 159 7.11 -2.48 -10.42
N ARG A 160 8.38 -2.30 -10.07
CA ARG A 160 8.79 -1.48 -8.91
C ARG A 160 8.43 -0.01 -9.11
N GLY A 161 8.35 0.73 -8.01
CA GLY A 161 8.10 2.16 -7.99
C GLY A 161 6.84 2.51 -7.20
N ARG A 162 6.30 3.72 -7.41
CA ARG A 162 5.06 4.14 -6.76
C ARG A 162 3.86 3.55 -7.50
N LEU A 163 3.03 2.79 -6.79
CA LEU A 163 1.75 2.31 -7.27
C LEU A 163 0.64 3.15 -6.64
N GLU A 164 -0.02 3.96 -7.45
CA GLU A 164 -1.16 4.77 -7.05
C GLU A 164 -2.45 4.03 -7.38
N LEU A 165 -3.37 3.98 -6.41
CA LEU A 165 -4.70 3.44 -6.63
C LEU A 165 -5.54 4.51 -7.35
N PRO A 166 -6.04 4.24 -8.57
CA PRO A 166 -6.97 5.16 -9.22
C PRO A 166 -8.26 5.29 -8.40
N ARG A 167 -9.10 6.26 -8.79
CA ARG A 167 -10.41 6.51 -8.17
C ARG A 167 -11.22 5.22 -7.96
N VAL A 168 -11.68 5.04 -6.73
CA VAL A 168 -12.53 3.91 -6.33
C VAL A 168 -14.00 4.31 -6.51
N THR A 169 -14.80 3.39 -7.01
CA THR A 169 -16.26 3.51 -7.08
C THR A 169 -16.87 2.56 -6.07
N ILE A 170 -17.67 3.11 -5.16
CA ILE A 170 -18.47 2.35 -4.21
C ILE A 170 -19.86 2.16 -4.83
N ALA A 171 -20.34 0.92 -4.89
CA ALA A 171 -21.62 0.57 -5.48
C ALA A 171 -22.40 -0.41 -4.61
N SER A 172 -23.71 -0.48 -4.79
CA SER A 172 -24.52 -1.59 -4.29
C SER A 172 -25.67 -1.88 -5.23
N ARG A 173 -26.11 -3.14 -5.20
CA ARG A 173 -27.25 -3.69 -5.95
C ARG A 173 -28.34 -4.24 -5.03
N PHE A 174 -28.22 -4.01 -3.72
CA PHE A 174 -29.24 -4.40 -2.76
C PHE A 174 -30.58 -3.66 -3.03
N PRO A 175 -31.75 -4.30 -2.87
CA PRO A 175 -31.97 -5.69 -2.44
C PRO A 175 -32.01 -6.73 -3.57
N PHE A 176 -32.85 -6.53 -4.59
CA PHE A 176 -33.11 -7.55 -5.63
C PHE A 176 -32.28 -7.35 -6.91
N GLY A 177 -31.28 -6.45 -6.89
CA GLY A 177 -30.47 -6.19 -8.07
C GLY A 177 -31.20 -5.45 -9.20
N LEU A 178 -32.38 -4.86 -8.94
CA LEU A 178 -33.13 -4.08 -9.94
C LEU A 178 -32.46 -2.72 -10.22
N PHE A 179 -31.84 -2.13 -9.21
CA PHE A 179 -31.15 -0.85 -9.30
C PHE A 179 -29.70 -1.02 -8.85
N GLN A 180 -28.79 -0.27 -9.48
CA GLN A 180 -27.43 -0.09 -9.03
C GLN A 180 -27.26 1.35 -8.57
N VAL A 181 -26.96 1.51 -7.29
CA VAL A 181 -26.59 2.81 -6.71
C VAL A 181 -25.08 2.84 -6.60
N TRP A 182 -24.46 3.96 -6.97
CA TRP A 182 -23.01 4.10 -6.90
C TRP A 182 -22.59 5.55 -6.66
N SER A 183 -21.40 5.69 -6.10
CA SER A 183 -20.72 6.96 -5.86
C SER A 183 -19.21 6.78 -6.02
N HIS A 184 -18.52 7.88 -6.30
CA HIS A 184 -17.07 7.89 -6.40
C HIS A 184 -16.42 8.31 -5.07
N ALA A 185 -15.42 7.54 -4.64
CA ALA A 185 -14.54 7.88 -3.53
C ALA A 185 -13.13 8.11 -4.08
N ASP A 186 -12.69 9.38 -4.02
CA ASP A 186 -11.32 9.75 -4.39
C ASP A 186 -10.46 9.65 -3.12
N LEU A 187 -9.80 8.50 -2.97
CA LEU A 187 -8.89 8.22 -1.87
C LEU A 187 -7.50 8.23 -2.48
N GLU A 188 -6.67 9.22 -2.11
CA GLU A 188 -5.29 9.39 -2.63
C GLU A 188 -4.35 8.29 -2.07
N LEU A 189 -4.73 7.03 -2.26
CA LEU A 189 -4.03 5.85 -1.77
C LEU A 189 -2.87 5.52 -2.71
N SER A 190 -1.67 5.41 -2.14
CA SER A 190 -0.49 4.98 -2.88
C SER A 190 0.39 4.10 -1.99
N THR A 191 1.12 3.18 -2.62
CA THR A 191 2.11 2.33 -1.96
C THR A 191 3.39 2.26 -2.77
N VAL A 192 4.49 1.91 -2.12
CA VAL A 192 5.78 1.69 -2.79
C VAL A 192 5.92 0.19 -3.07
N VAL A 193 6.21 -0.13 -4.33
CA VAL A 193 6.49 -1.48 -4.79
C VAL A 193 8.00 -1.65 -4.85
N TYR A 194 8.55 -2.49 -3.99
CA TYR A 194 9.97 -2.80 -3.94
C TYR A 194 10.40 -3.67 -5.12
N PRO A 195 11.69 -3.70 -5.50
CA PRO A 195 12.17 -4.66 -6.49
C PRO A 195 11.88 -6.10 -6.05
N ALA A 196 11.65 -7.00 -7.01
CA ALA A 196 11.56 -8.42 -6.73
C ALA A 196 12.94 -8.95 -6.31
N PRO A 197 13.09 -9.62 -5.15
CA PRO A 197 14.38 -10.18 -4.76
C PRO A 197 14.78 -11.31 -5.72
N GLU A 198 16.06 -11.39 -6.06
CA GLU A 198 16.61 -12.45 -6.91
C GLU A 198 16.44 -13.83 -6.23
N PRO A 199 15.75 -14.79 -6.87
CA PRO A 199 15.64 -16.16 -6.34
C PRO A 199 17.02 -16.84 -6.32
N GLY A 200 17.43 -17.37 -5.17
CA GLY A 200 18.71 -18.07 -5.04
C GLY A 200 19.93 -17.17 -5.22
N ALA A 201 19.82 -15.89 -4.83
CA ALA A 201 20.92 -14.94 -4.92
C ALA A 201 22.21 -15.48 -4.27
N PRO A 202 23.40 -15.19 -4.86
CA PRO A 202 24.67 -15.54 -4.26
C PRO A 202 24.82 -14.90 -2.87
N PRO A 203 25.69 -15.43 -1.99
CA PRO A 203 25.89 -14.85 -0.67
C PRO A 203 26.31 -13.37 -0.78
N PRO A 204 25.86 -12.53 0.16
CA PRO A 204 26.24 -11.11 0.17
C PRO A 204 27.76 -10.98 0.33
N PRO A 205 28.36 -9.89 -0.21
CA PRO A 205 29.79 -9.65 -0.06
C PRO A 205 30.19 -9.65 1.42
N PRO A 206 31.42 -10.11 1.74
CA PRO A 206 31.92 -10.08 3.11
C PRO A 206 31.90 -8.65 3.63
N ALA A 207 31.62 -8.49 4.91
CA ALA A 207 31.64 -7.19 5.55
C ALA A 207 33.02 -6.55 5.36
N HIS A 208 33.04 -5.36 4.77
CA HIS A 208 34.27 -4.61 4.59
C HIS A 208 34.72 -4.15 5.98
N ARG A 209 35.73 -4.85 6.51
CA ARG A 209 36.56 -4.27 7.56
C ARG A 209 37.38 -3.18 6.84
N PRO A 210 37.33 -1.90 7.26
CA PRO A 210 38.27 -0.94 6.73
C PRO A 210 39.65 -1.53 6.94
N ASP A 211 40.39 -1.67 5.84
CA ASP A 211 41.75 -2.15 5.88
C ASP A 211 42.48 -1.28 6.89
N HIS A 212 43.04 -1.89 7.93
CA HIS A 212 43.98 -1.21 8.81
C HIS A 212 45.29 -1.09 8.03
N GLY A 213 45.25 -0.31 6.94
CA GLY A 213 46.41 0.19 6.25
C GLY A 213 47.02 1.29 7.11
N ASP A 214 48.10 0.92 7.77
CA ASP A 214 49.11 1.74 8.44
C ASP A 214 48.67 2.80 9.47
N GLY A 215 49.39 2.76 10.59
CA GLY A 215 49.12 3.55 11.79
C GLY A 215 49.14 5.05 11.54
N ALA A 216 47.97 5.68 11.66
CA ALA A 216 47.86 7.10 12.05
C ALA A 216 46.47 7.50 12.54
N HIS A 217 45.39 6.81 12.12
CA HIS A 217 44.02 7.31 12.37
C HIS A 217 43.18 6.53 13.39
N ALA A 218 43.61 5.33 13.82
CA ALA A 218 43.04 4.69 15.01
C ALA A 218 43.45 5.41 16.33
N ALA A 219 44.50 6.24 16.29
CA ALA A 219 44.87 7.11 17.39
C ALA A 219 43.96 8.36 17.50
N ALA A 220 43.29 8.76 16.41
CA ALA A 220 42.48 9.98 16.38
C ALA A 220 41.04 9.77 16.92
N SER A 221 40.49 8.55 16.88
CA SER A 221 39.24 8.23 17.56
C SER A 221 39.44 7.86 19.04
N ALA A 222 40.62 7.34 19.41
CA ALA A 222 41.01 7.12 20.80
C ALA A 222 41.37 8.44 21.53
N ALA A 223 41.76 9.49 20.81
CA ALA A 223 42.10 10.80 21.38
C ALA A 223 40.90 11.73 21.60
N ARG A 224 39.68 11.35 21.17
CA ARG A 224 38.46 12.17 21.34
C ARG A 224 37.55 11.74 22.50
N SER A 225 38.01 10.84 23.35
CA SER A 225 37.31 10.48 24.60
C SER A 225 38.13 10.91 25.82
N GLU A 226 38.42 12.21 25.92
CA GLU A 226 38.95 12.81 27.16
C GLU A 226 37.86 13.02 28.24
N GLY A 227 36.61 12.60 27.97
CA GLY A 227 35.49 12.68 28.93
C GLY A 227 34.69 11.40 29.11
N GLY A 228 35.09 10.29 28.47
CA GLY A 228 34.39 9.01 28.58
C GLY A 228 34.95 8.15 29.71
N ILE A 229 34.06 7.60 30.53
CA ILE A 229 34.38 6.73 31.66
C ILE A 229 35.00 5.43 31.10
N ASP A 230 36.33 5.38 31.03
CA ASP A 230 37.10 4.22 30.58
C ASP A 230 36.76 3.01 31.47
N GLN A 231 36.08 1.98 30.93
CA GLN A 231 35.76 0.78 31.70
C GLN A 231 37.06 0.00 31.95
N LEU A 232 37.64 0.23 33.12
CA LEU A 232 38.82 -0.49 33.59
C LEU A 232 38.41 -1.89 34.04
N ARG A 233 38.98 -2.92 33.40
CA ARG A 233 38.82 -4.32 33.84
C ARG A 233 40.14 -4.85 34.40
N ARG A 234 40.07 -5.90 35.22
CA ARG A 234 41.30 -6.61 35.64
C ARG A 234 41.99 -7.18 34.40
N TYR A 235 43.29 -6.94 34.30
CA TYR A 235 44.14 -7.52 33.28
C TYR A 235 44.00 -9.05 33.29
N ARG A 236 43.83 -9.62 32.09
CA ARG A 236 43.87 -11.06 31.87
C ARG A 236 45.08 -11.40 31.02
N SER A 237 45.74 -12.52 31.32
CA SER A 237 46.82 -13.04 30.49
C SER A 237 46.33 -13.22 29.06
N GLY A 238 46.91 -12.48 28.12
CA GLY A 238 46.46 -12.38 26.72
C GLY A 238 46.03 -10.98 26.28
N ASP A 239 45.80 -10.05 27.22
CA ASP A 239 45.57 -8.65 26.89
C ASP A 239 46.87 -7.99 26.39
N PRO A 240 46.83 -7.23 25.28
CA PRO A 240 48.03 -6.61 24.74
C PRO A 240 48.56 -5.51 25.67
N LEU A 241 49.88 -5.46 25.85
CA LEU A 241 50.56 -4.56 26.80
C LEU A 241 50.22 -3.07 26.61
N HIS A 242 49.94 -2.63 25.38
CA HIS A 242 49.57 -1.23 25.08
C HIS A 242 48.20 -0.82 25.64
N ARG A 243 47.34 -1.78 26.05
CA ARG A 243 46.03 -1.50 26.67
C ARG A 243 46.08 -1.46 28.18
N ILE A 244 47.24 -1.66 28.79
CA ILE A 244 47.40 -1.56 30.25
C ILE A 244 47.25 -0.09 30.65
N ALA A 245 46.31 0.18 31.54
CA ALA A 245 46.10 1.49 32.13
C ALA A 245 47.15 1.70 33.23
N TRP A 246 48.39 2.01 32.85
CA TRP A 246 49.54 2.12 33.75
C TRP A 246 49.28 3.04 34.95
N LYS A 247 48.66 4.20 34.72
CA LYS A 247 48.35 5.19 35.76
C LYS A 247 47.40 4.65 36.84
N HIS A 248 46.37 3.90 36.43
CA HIS A 248 45.43 3.29 37.38
C HIS A 248 46.00 2.01 38.01
N SER A 249 46.78 1.25 37.26
CA SER A 249 47.43 0.03 37.73
C SER A 249 48.44 0.33 38.84
N ALA A 250 49.25 1.38 38.66
CA ALA A 250 50.21 1.86 39.66
C ALA A 250 49.54 2.34 40.95
N ARG A 251 48.37 3.00 40.85
CA ARG A 251 47.67 3.55 42.03
C ARG A 251 46.96 2.50 42.88
N THR A 252 46.48 1.42 42.26
CA THR A 252 45.70 0.37 42.92
C THR A 252 46.49 -0.89 43.24
N GLY A 253 47.76 -0.97 42.82
CA GLY A 253 48.61 -2.15 42.97
C GLY A 253 48.12 -3.38 42.20
N ARG A 254 47.21 -3.19 41.24
CA ARG A 254 46.59 -4.27 40.47
C ARG A 254 46.62 -3.92 38.99
N TRP A 255 46.97 -4.90 38.16
CA TRP A 255 46.99 -4.72 36.70
C TRP A 255 45.58 -4.49 36.17
N LEU A 256 45.36 -3.32 35.56
CA LEU A 256 44.09 -2.91 34.95
C LEU A 256 44.32 -2.71 33.45
N SER A 257 43.51 -3.37 32.62
CA SER A 257 43.45 -3.12 31.19
C SER A 257 42.23 -2.27 30.85
N ARG A 258 42.40 -1.35 29.88
CA ARG A 258 41.29 -0.65 29.26
C ARG A 258 40.45 -1.68 28.52
N ALA A 259 39.19 -1.87 28.92
CA ALA A 259 38.27 -2.62 28.11
C ALA A 259 38.02 -1.81 26.85
N GLY A 260 38.66 -2.19 25.73
CA GLY A 260 38.28 -1.64 24.44
C GLY A 260 36.82 -1.99 24.17
N ASP A 261 36.08 -1.07 23.54
CA ASP A 261 34.74 -1.38 23.06
C ASP A 261 34.80 -2.71 22.27
N PRO A 262 33.80 -3.59 22.44
CA PRO A 262 33.72 -4.78 21.61
C PRO A 262 33.80 -4.33 20.15
N PRO A 263 34.60 -5.00 19.30
CA PRO A 263 34.71 -4.61 17.92
C PRO A 263 33.30 -4.57 17.33
N GLY A 264 32.84 -3.37 16.96
CA GLY A 264 31.59 -3.21 16.25
C GLY A 264 31.61 -4.13 15.04
N GLN A 265 30.51 -4.85 14.79
CA GLN A 265 30.40 -5.64 13.57
C GLN A 265 30.67 -4.71 12.38
N PRO A 266 31.62 -5.04 11.50
CA PRO A 266 31.94 -4.18 10.37
C PRO A 266 30.70 -3.96 9.51
N ALA A 267 30.44 -2.71 9.16
CA ALA A 267 29.32 -2.35 8.30
C ALA A 267 29.45 -3.05 6.94
N ARG A 268 28.34 -3.63 6.47
CA ARG A 268 28.24 -4.24 5.14
C ARG A 268 27.79 -3.19 4.14
N TRP A 269 28.62 -2.91 3.14
CA TRP A 269 28.25 -2.04 2.03
C TRP A 269 27.68 -2.87 0.88
N LEU A 270 26.46 -2.54 0.46
CA LEU A 270 25.84 -3.04 -0.76
C LEU A 270 26.07 -2.01 -1.86
N ASP A 271 27.08 -2.24 -2.70
CA ASP A 271 27.51 -1.31 -3.74
C ASP A 271 27.08 -1.76 -5.13
N TRP A 272 26.36 -0.89 -5.84
CA TRP A 272 25.97 -1.06 -7.24
C TRP A 272 27.13 -1.36 -8.20
N HIS A 273 28.29 -0.74 -7.99
CA HIS A 273 29.44 -0.86 -8.88
C HIS A 273 30.26 -2.12 -8.61
N ALA A 274 30.06 -2.76 -7.46
CA ALA A 274 30.67 -4.05 -7.15
C ALA A 274 29.98 -5.23 -7.85
N LEU A 275 28.81 -5.03 -8.45
CA LEU A 275 28.12 -6.05 -9.23
C LEU A 275 28.75 -6.25 -10.62
N PRO A 276 28.67 -7.47 -11.19
CA PRO A 276 29.22 -7.76 -12.52
C PRO A 276 28.73 -6.78 -13.60
N ALA A 277 29.65 -6.30 -14.43
CA ALA A 277 29.38 -5.27 -15.43
C ALA A 277 28.28 -5.68 -16.45
N GLY A 278 28.22 -6.97 -16.83
CA GLY A 278 27.25 -7.50 -17.80
C GLY A 278 25.83 -7.72 -17.28
N MET A 279 25.51 -7.30 -16.05
CA MET A 279 24.18 -7.47 -15.47
C MET A 279 23.28 -6.28 -15.78
N GLU A 280 22.07 -6.57 -16.28
CA GLU A 280 21.01 -5.60 -16.49
C GLU A 280 20.70 -4.81 -15.20
N PRO A 281 20.37 -3.51 -15.30
CA PRO A 281 20.08 -2.68 -14.13
C PRO A 281 19.02 -3.27 -13.19
N GLU A 282 17.98 -3.90 -13.75
CA GLU A 282 16.92 -4.53 -12.93
C GLU A 282 17.45 -5.69 -12.10
N ALA A 283 18.24 -6.56 -12.72
CA ALA A 283 18.83 -7.71 -12.04
C ALA A 283 19.78 -7.28 -10.92
N ARG A 284 20.48 -6.15 -11.09
CA ARG A 284 21.30 -5.56 -10.02
C ARG A 284 20.45 -5.12 -8.83
N LEU A 285 19.33 -4.44 -9.08
CA LEU A 285 18.39 -4.04 -8.02
C LEU A 285 17.78 -5.25 -7.31
N SER A 286 17.41 -6.29 -8.06
CA SER A 286 16.90 -7.55 -7.50
C SER A 286 17.93 -8.24 -6.59
N ARG A 287 19.21 -8.24 -6.97
CA ARG A 287 20.30 -8.79 -6.16
C ARG A 287 20.54 -7.96 -4.89
N LEU A 288 20.61 -6.64 -5.03
CA LEU A 288 20.76 -5.72 -3.88
C LEU A 288 19.58 -5.87 -2.90
N CYS A 289 18.36 -6.01 -3.42
CA CYS A 289 17.16 -6.27 -2.62
C CYS A 289 17.28 -7.62 -1.89
N ALA A 290 17.71 -8.68 -2.57
CA ALA A 290 17.89 -10.00 -1.95
C ALA A 290 18.93 -9.95 -0.82
N TRP A 291 20.07 -9.29 -1.03
CA TRP A 291 21.11 -9.12 -0.01
C TRP A 291 20.63 -8.30 1.20
N LEU A 292 19.87 -7.23 0.96
CA LEU A 292 19.29 -6.41 2.02
C LEU A 292 18.29 -7.21 2.87
N LEU A 293 17.44 -8.03 2.24
CA LEU A 293 16.50 -8.90 2.96
C LEU A 293 17.21 -10.02 3.73
N ALA A 294 18.24 -10.62 3.15
CA ALA A 294 19.01 -11.71 3.76
C ALA A 294 19.82 -11.26 5.00
N ALA A 295 20.24 -9.99 5.04
CA ALA A 295 21.02 -9.47 6.16
C ALA A 295 20.20 -9.19 7.43
N GLY A 296 18.88 -8.97 7.30
CA GLY A 296 17.99 -8.71 8.45
C GLY A 296 18.17 -7.33 9.09
N ASP A 297 17.63 -7.15 10.30
CA ASP A 297 17.58 -5.86 11.00
C ASP A 297 18.79 -5.60 11.93
N GLU A 298 19.54 -6.66 12.27
CA GLU A 298 20.64 -6.62 13.26
C GLU A 298 21.98 -6.17 12.67
N VAL A 299 22.12 -6.25 11.35
CA VAL A 299 23.35 -5.95 10.63
C VAL A 299 23.36 -4.50 10.18
N GLU A 300 24.49 -3.84 10.36
CA GLU A 300 24.75 -2.48 9.88
C GLU A 300 24.98 -2.51 8.36
N ILE A 301 24.06 -1.93 7.59
CA ILE A 301 24.08 -2.02 6.13
C ILE A 301 24.10 -0.62 5.52
N GLY A 302 25.09 -0.33 4.68
CA GLY A 302 25.12 0.84 3.81
C GLY A 302 24.68 0.47 2.39
N LEU A 303 24.00 1.38 1.69
CA LEU A 303 23.56 1.17 0.31
C LEU A 303 24.15 2.26 -0.60
N ARG A 304 24.85 1.85 -1.66
CA ARG A 304 25.38 2.75 -2.70
C ARG A 304 24.73 2.44 -4.03
N LEU A 305 24.01 3.42 -4.54
CA LEU A 305 23.40 3.43 -5.87
C LEU A 305 24.00 4.59 -6.68
N PRO A 306 23.96 4.54 -8.02
CA PRO A 306 24.43 5.66 -8.83
C PRO A 306 23.65 6.93 -8.49
N GLY A 307 24.35 7.96 -8.01
CA GLY A 307 23.76 9.24 -7.59
C GLY A 307 23.10 9.25 -6.21
N MET A 308 23.21 8.18 -5.42
CA MET A 308 22.62 8.11 -4.08
C MET A 308 23.39 7.18 -3.14
N GLU A 309 23.69 7.67 -1.95
CA GLU A 309 24.35 6.89 -0.89
C GLU A 309 23.54 6.99 0.42
N LEU A 310 23.23 5.83 1.00
CA LEU A 310 22.66 5.73 2.34
C LEU A 310 23.75 5.18 3.26
N ALA A 311 24.10 5.97 4.28
CA ALA A 311 25.10 5.60 5.28
C ALA A 311 24.69 4.32 6.04
N PRO A 312 25.64 3.56 6.59
CA PRO A 312 25.33 2.34 7.33
C PRO A 312 24.52 2.65 8.59
N ALA A 313 23.37 1.98 8.70
CA ALA A 313 22.55 1.98 9.90
C ALA A 313 21.88 0.61 10.07
N ARG A 314 21.13 0.45 11.17
CA ARG A 314 20.44 -0.79 11.55
C ARG A 314 18.94 -0.56 11.72
N GLY A 315 18.19 -1.66 11.78
CA GLY A 315 16.78 -1.66 12.14
C GLY A 315 15.82 -1.54 10.96
N ALA A 316 14.55 -1.82 11.27
CA ALA A 316 13.50 -1.95 10.27
C ALA A 316 13.19 -0.65 9.51
N SER A 317 13.38 0.52 10.14
CA SER A 317 13.21 1.82 9.48
C SER A 317 14.28 2.03 8.39
N HIS A 318 15.54 1.69 8.70
CA HIS A 318 16.64 1.80 7.73
C HIS A 318 16.48 0.82 6.59
N ARG A 319 16.14 -0.45 6.88
CA ARG A 319 15.81 -1.43 5.84
C ARG A 319 14.72 -0.93 4.90
N ARG A 320 13.66 -0.33 5.45
CA ARG A 320 12.58 0.28 4.65
C ARG A 320 13.09 1.43 3.78
N ALA A 321 13.90 2.34 4.33
CA ALA A 321 14.49 3.44 3.55
C ALA A 321 15.37 2.93 2.39
N CYS A 322 16.16 1.88 2.63
CA CYS A 322 16.95 1.23 1.57
C CYS A 322 16.07 0.55 0.50
N LEU A 323 14.99 -0.11 0.89
CA LEU A 323 14.03 -0.71 -0.05
C LEU A 323 13.30 0.36 -0.88
N GLU A 324 12.89 1.46 -0.26
CA GLU A 324 12.29 2.61 -0.94
C GLU A 324 13.27 3.26 -1.92
N ALA A 325 14.54 3.40 -1.52
CA ALA A 325 15.61 3.89 -2.38
C ALA A 325 15.80 3.00 -3.62
N LEU A 326 15.78 1.68 -3.46
CA LEU A 326 15.85 0.73 -4.58
C LEU A 326 14.60 0.78 -5.47
N ALA A 327 13.41 0.97 -4.89
CA ALA A 327 12.15 1.07 -5.62
C ALA A 327 12.07 2.32 -6.49
N MET A 328 12.53 3.45 -5.98
CA MET A 328 12.40 4.76 -6.63
C MET A 328 13.56 5.08 -7.59
N TRP A 329 14.65 4.31 -7.61
CA TRP A 329 15.79 4.58 -8.50
C TRP A 329 15.51 4.16 -9.96
N PRO A 330 15.87 4.96 -10.98
CA PRO A 330 16.53 6.27 -10.94
C PRO A 330 15.55 7.45 -10.80
N GLN A 331 14.26 7.18 -10.89
CA GLN A 331 13.16 8.15 -10.87
C GLN A 331 12.83 8.60 -9.45
N ARG A 332 13.76 9.26 -8.74
CA ARG A 332 13.34 10.03 -7.56
C ARG A 332 12.62 11.27 -8.13
N PRO A 333 11.30 11.43 -7.96
CA PRO A 333 10.67 12.67 -8.37
C PRO A 333 11.33 13.75 -7.52
N GLY A 334 11.90 14.76 -8.17
CA GLY A 334 12.24 16.00 -7.47
C GLY A 334 11.00 16.52 -6.72
N PRO A 335 11.18 17.34 -5.67
CA PRO A 335 10.05 17.88 -4.92
C PRO A 335 9.02 18.44 -5.90
N VAL A 336 7.78 17.96 -5.78
CA VAL A 336 6.65 18.38 -6.62
C VAL A 336 6.59 19.90 -6.57
N ARG A 337 7.01 20.56 -7.66
CA ARG A 337 6.76 21.99 -7.85
C ARG A 337 5.25 22.16 -7.78
N ALA A 338 4.78 22.82 -6.72
CA ALA A 338 3.44 23.35 -6.66
C ALA A 338 3.22 24.14 -7.95
N ALA A 339 2.34 23.64 -8.81
CA ALA A 339 1.90 24.37 -9.99
C ALA A 339 1.12 25.59 -9.48
N GLN A 340 1.83 26.70 -9.36
CA GLN A 340 1.23 28.02 -9.38
C GLN A 340 0.64 28.21 -10.78
N HIS A 341 -0.68 28.14 -10.88
CA HIS A 341 -1.38 28.72 -12.01
C HIS A 341 -2.03 30.01 -11.54
N ALA A 342 -1.47 31.09 -12.10
CA ALA A 342 -2.11 32.38 -12.31
C ALA A 342 -3.42 32.23 -13.09
#